data_AF-A0A851RZ58-F1
#
_entry.id   AF-A0A851RZ58-F1
#
_cell.length_a   1.000
_cell.length_b   1.000
_cell.length_c   1.000
_cell.angle_alpha   90.00
_cell.angle_beta   90.00
_cell.angle_gamma   90.00
#
_symmetry.space_group_name_H-M   'P 1'
#
loop_
_entity.id
_entity.type
_entity.pdbx_description
1 polymer ?
#
loop_
_entity_poly.entity_id
_entity_poly.type
_entity_poly.pdbx_seq_one_letter_code
_entity_poly.pdbx_strand_id
1 'polypeptide(L)'
;QVVYNVGLCICLYDITKLEDSYIFPGDGASHTKVHFRYVVFHPFLDEILVGQIKSCSQDGVHVSIGFFDDIVIPPESLQQPAKFDEAEQVWVWEYETEEGAHDLYMDIGEEIRFRVVDETFVDTSPTGPSSAEASTSNAAEEVQKKEAPYTLVGSISEPGLGLLSWWTNS
;
A
#
# COMPACT_ATOMS: atom_id res chain seq x y z
N GLN A 1 -3.94 11.92 4.36
CA GLN A 1 -4.68 12.03 3.08
C GLN A 1 -3.71 11.74 1.95
N VAL A 2 -4.11 11.00 0.94
CA VAL A 2 -3.31 10.79 -0.28
C VAL A 2 -3.55 11.96 -1.24
N VAL A 3 -2.46 12.52 -1.78
CA VAL A 3 -2.50 13.48 -2.87
C VAL A 3 -2.03 12.77 -4.14
N TYR A 4 -2.86 12.84 -5.19
CA TYR A 4 -2.61 12.17 -6.47
C TYR A 4 -1.26 12.58 -7.06
N ASN A 5 -0.46 11.60 -7.50
CA ASN A 5 0.92 11.76 -7.99
C ASN A 5 1.91 12.40 -6.99
N VAL A 6 1.60 12.39 -5.69
CA VAL A 6 2.47 12.95 -4.65
C VAL A 6 2.72 11.96 -3.51
N GLY A 7 1.70 11.22 -3.07
CA GLY A 7 1.83 10.22 -1.99
C GLY A 7 0.95 10.53 -0.76
N LEU A 8 1.26 9.87 0.36
CA LEU A 8 0.52 10.02 1.61
C LEU A 8 1.08 11.18 2.44
N CYS A 9 0.29 12.24 2.61
CA CYS A 9 0.64 13.38 3.45
C CYS A 9 0.60 13.02 4.95
N ILE A 10 1.71 13.22 5.65
CA ILE A 10 1.88 12.95 7.09
C ILE A 10 1.65 14.23 7.92
N CYS A 11 2.53 15.23 7.79
CA CYS A 11 2.45 16.46 8.56
C CYS A 11 3.11 17.66 7.86
N LEU A 12 2.70 18.88 8.23
CA LEU A 12 3.34 20.11 7.77
C LEU A 12 4.75 20.18 8.32
N TYR A 13 5.74 20.39 7.44
CA TYR A 13 7.12 20.55 7.86
C TYR A 13 7.38 21.99 8.30
N ASP A 14 7.22 22.94 7.37
CA ASP A 14 7.35 24.37 7.65
C ASP A 14 6.61 25.24 6.62
N ILE A 15 6.44 26.51 6.96
CA ILE A 15 5.95 27.55 6.05
C ILE A 15 7.16 28.35 5.58
N THR A 16 7.38 28.39 4.27
CA THR A 16 8.53 29.06 3.66
C THR A 16 8.22 30.50 3.24
N LYS A 17 6.95 30.79 2.91
CA LYS A 17 6.50 32.14 2.55
C LYS A 17 5.02 32.33 2.86
N LEU A 18 4.70 33.51 3.38
CA LEU A 18 3.33 33.97 3.59
C LEU A 18 3.14 35.24 2.74
N GLU A 19 2.18 35.20 1.81
CA GLU A 19 1.86 36.35 0.96
C GLU A 19 0.84 37.28 1.64
N ASP A 20 0.44 38.35 0.95
CA ASP A 20 -0.54 39.29 1.51
C ASP A 20 -1.90 38.61 1.75
N SER A 21 -2.57 39.06 2.80
CA SER A 21 -3.90 38.60 3.19
C SER A 21 -5.00 39.48 2.59
N TYR A 22 -6.00 38.86 1.98
CA TYR A 22 -7.12 39.54 1.34
C TYR A 22 -8.45 39.17 2.00
N ILE A 23 -9.41 40.09 2.01
CA ILE A 23 -10.80 39.86 2.41
C ILE A 23 -11.65 40.00 1.16
N PHE A 24 -12.43 38.97 0.82
CA PHE A 24 -13.26 38.98 -0.38
C PHE A 24 -14.63 39.61 -0.11
N PRO A 25 -15.22 40.36 -1.06
CA PRO A 25 -16.56 40.91 -0.87
C PRO A 25 -17.60 39.81 -0.60
N GLY A 26 -18.35 39.94 0.50
CA GLY A 26 -19.34 38.94 0.92
C GLY A 26 -18.78 37.82 1.80
N ASP A 27 -17.46 37.79 2.03
CA ASP A 27 -16.80 36.85 2.94
C ASP A 27 -15.92 37.62 3.95
N GLY A 28 -16.20 37.46 5.24
CA GLY A 28 -15.44 38.11 6.31
C GLY A 28 -14.10 37.44 6.64
N ALA A 29 -13.78 36.30 6.02
CA ALA A 29 -12.55 35.56 6.29
C ALA A 29 -11.32 36.17 5.60
N SER A 30 -10.19 36.06 6.29
CA SER A 30 -8.88 36.45 5.75
C SER A 30 -8.29 35.30 4.94
N HIS A 31 -7.98 35.56 3.66
CA HIS A 31 -7.44 34.60 2.72
C HIS A 31 -5.99 34.94 2.42
N THR A 32 -5.09 34.01 2.74
CA THR A 32 -3.65 34.21 2.61
C THR A 32 -3.07 33.07 1.79
N LYS A 33 -2.33 33.41 0.73
CA LYS A 33 -1.59 32.40 -0.02
C LYS A 33 -0.31 32.04 0.74
N VAL A 34 -0.12 30.74 0.97
CA VAL A 34 1.00 30.20 1.75
C VAL A 34 1.82 29.25 0.87
N HIS A 35 3.13 29.39 0.91
CA HIS A 35 4.07 28.42 0.37
C HIS A 35 4.66 27.65 1.54
N PHE A 36 4.64 26.33 1.46
CA PHE A 36 5.01 25.45 2.56
C PHE A 36 5.66 24.18 2.05
N ARG A 37 6.34 23.47 2.95
CA ARG A 37 6.83 22.12 2.70
C ARG A 37 6.07 21.16 3.60
N TYR A 38 5.82 19.96 3.09
CA TYR A 38 5.02 18.94 3.76
C TYR A 38 5.80 17.62 3.77
N VAL A 39 5.71 16.88 4.86
CA VAL A 39 6.28 15.54 4.96
C VAL A 39 5.31 14.56 4.30
N VAL A 40 5.78 13.89 3.25
CA VAL A 40 4.99 12.95 2.45
C VAL A 40 5.68 11.61 2.44
N PHE A 41 4.92 10.55 2.69
CA PHE A 41 5.35 9.18 2.43
C PHE A 41 5.11 8.85 0.96
N HIS A 42 6.20 8.70 0.23
CA HIS A 42 6.25 8.35 -1.18
C HIS A 42 7.57 7.61 -1.40
N PRO A 43 7.63 6.32 -1.06
CA PRO A 43 8.84 5.53 -1.23
C PRO A 43 9.22 5.46 -2.71
N PHE A 44 10.51 5.36 -2.99
CA PHE A 44 10.98 5.26 -4.37
C PHE A 44 11.03 3.79 -4.81
N LEU A 45 10.97 3.56 -6.13
CA LEU A 45 11.17 2.23 -6.68
C LEU A 45 12.55 1.68 -6.29
N ASP A 46 12.60 0.39 -5.98
CA ASP A 46 13.75 -0.34 -5.43
C ASP A 46 14.12 -0.02 -3.98
N GLU A 47 13.33 0.82 -3.28
CA GLU A 47 13.52 1.05 -1.84
C GLU A 47 13.20 -0.23 -1.04
N ILE A 48 14.05 -0.56 -0.07
CA ILE A 48 13.84 -1.69 0.84
C ILE A 48 13.16 -1.19 2.12
N LEU A 49 11.98 -1.74 2.40
CA LEU A 49 11.20 -1.44 3.59
C LEU A 49 11.01 -2.69 4.45
N VAL A 50 10.70 -2.47 5.73
CA VAL A 50 10.31 -3.52 6.66
C VAL A 50 8.90 -3.21 7.15
N GLY A 51 8.02 -4.19 7.05
CA GLY A 51 6.65 -4.13 7.54
C GLY A 51 6.26 -5.42 8.23
N GLN A 52 4.98 -5.52 8.61
CA GLN A 52 4.39 -6.71 9.20
C GLN A 52 3.32 -7.28 8.28
N ILE A 53 3.28 -8.61 8.19
CA ILE A 53 2.23 -9.30 7.41
C ILE A 53 0.89 -9.06 8.10
N LYS A 54 -0.04 -8.43 7.40
CA LYS A 54 -1.39 -8.14 7.89
C LYS A 54 -2.35 -9.29 7.59
N SER A 55 -2.23 -9.86 6.40
CA SER A 55 -3.03 -10.99 5.92
C SER A 55 -2.43 -11.59 4.67
N CYS A 56 -2.75 -12.84 4.38
CA CYS A 56 -2.41 -13.51 3.12
C CYS A 56 -3.70 -13.87 2.38
N SER A 57 -3.69 -13.74 1.05
CA SER A 57 -4.77 -14.19 0.17
C SER A 57 -4.18 -14.80 -1.11
N GLN A 58 -5.03 -15.35 -1.98
CA GLN A 58 -4.59 -15.82 -3.30
C GLN A 58 -3.98 -14.69 -4.16
N ASP A 59 -4.35 -13.44 -3.91
CA ASP A 59 -3.80 -12.26 -4.60
C ASP A 59 -2.38 -11.89 -4.11
N GLY A 60 -1.91 -12.49 -3.01
CA GLY A 60 -0.57 -12.27 -2.46
C GLY A 60 -0.54 -12.04 -0.95
N VAL A 61 0.59 -11.52 -0.48
CA VAL A 61 0.84 -11.17 0.93
C VAL A 61 0.57 -9.69 1.13
N HIS A 62 -0.32 -9.34 2.04
CA HIS A 62 -0.65 -7.94 2.37
C HIS A 62 0.19 -7.50 3.56
N VAL A 63 0.87 -6.35 3.41
CA VAL A 63 1.84 -5.85 4.38
C VAL A 63 1.39 -4.50 4.93
N SER A 64 1.62 -4.28 6.22
CA SER A 64 1.45 -2.98 6.87
C SER A 64 2.80 -2.47 7.37
N ILE A 65 3.07 -1.18 7.21
CA ILE A 65 4.20 -0.48 7.85
C ILE A 65 3.73 0.41 9.02
N GLY A 66 2.55 0.11 9.57
CA GLY A 66 1.95 0.79 10.71
C GLY A 66 1.00 1.92 10.33
N PHE A 67 1.46 2.93 9.57
CA PHE A 67 0.61 4.05 9.13
C PHE A 67 0.09 3.91 7.69
N PHE A 68 0.53 2.88 6.98
CA PHE A 68 0.14 2.58 5.59
C PHE A 68 0.00 1.06 5.42
N ASP A 69 -1.14 0.65 4.85
CA ASP A 69 -1.59 -0.75 4.80
C ASP A 69 -1.83 -1.25 3.37
N ASP A 70 -1.85 -0.36 2.37
CA ASP A 70 -2.14 -0.69 0.99
C ASP A 70 -0.87 -1.15 0.25
N ILE A 71 -0.21 -2.18 0.79
CA ILE A 71 1.00 -2.81 0.24
C ILE A 71 0.71 -4.28 -0.04
N VAL A 72 0.94 -4.72 -1.27
CA VAL A 72 0.76 -6.12 -1.69
C VAL A 72 2.04 -6.68 -2.30
N ILE A 73 2.42 -7.89 -1.90
CA ILE A 73 3.48 -8.67 -2.56
C ILE A 73 2.76 -9.78 -3.33
N PRO A 74 2.69 -9.69 -4.67
CA PRO A 74 1.93 -10.63 -5.46
C PRO A 74 2.67 -11.98 -5.59
N PRO A 75 1.97 -13.09 -5.90
CA PRO A 75 2.53 -14.44 -5.92
C PRO A 75 3.76 -14.59 -6.83
N GLU A 76 3.75 -13.92 -7.98
CA GLU A 76 4.85 -13.91 -8.94
C GLU A 76 6.13 -13.25 -8.41
N SER A 77 6.00 -12.45 -7.35
CA SER A 77 7.10 -11.73 -6.69
C SER A 77 7.50 -12.35 -5.35
N LEU A 78 6.95 -13.51 -5.00
CA LEU A 78 7.37 -14.32 -3.86
C LEU A 78 8.62 -15.16 -4.19
N GLN A 79 9.28 -15.65 -3.14
CA GLN A 79 10.35 -16.64 -3.24
C GLN A 79 9.83 -17.92 -3.91
N GLN A 80 10.56 -18.45 -4.90
CA GLN A 80 10.14 -19.63 -5.64
C GLN A 80 10.94 -20.87 -5.18
N PRO A 81 10.30 -22.05 -5.07
CA PRO A 81 8.88 -22.32 -5.28
C PRO A 81 7.98 -21.88 -4.10
N ALA A 82 6.91 -21.12 -4.40
CA ALA A 82 5.90 -20.73 -3.40
C ALA A 82 4.55 -21.41 -3.66
N LYS A 83 3.84 -21.73 -2.58
CA LYS A 83 2.51 -22.34 -2.60
C LYS A 83 1.59 -21.62 -1.61
N PHE A 84 0.33 -21.42 -2.01
CA PHE A 84 -0.70 -20.93 -1.11
C PHE A 84 -1.45 -22.10 -0.46
N ASP A 85 -1.53 -22.11 0.86
CA ASP A 85 -2.40 -23.02 1.60
C ASP A 85 -3.76 -22.36 1.83
N GLU A 86 -4.80 -22.87 1.15
CA GLU A 86 -6.16 -22.33 1.29
C GLU A 86 -6.80 -22.62 2.64
N ALA A 87 -6.42 -23.71 3.32
CA ALA A 87 -7.00 -24.07 4.61
C ALA A 87 -6.46 -23.18 5.73
N GLU A 88 -5.17 -22.85 5.67
CA GLU A 88 -4.50 -22.01 6.66
C GLU A 88 -4.48 -20.52 6.27
N GLN A 89 -4.79 -20.20 4.99
CA GLN A 89 -4.71 -18.84 4.43
C GLN A 89 -3.30 -18.23 4.60
N VAL A 90 -2.27 -19.02 4.29
CA VAL A 90 -0.86 -18.63 4.40
C VAL A 90 -0.10 -18.96 3.11
N TRP A 91 0.94 -18.18 2.83
CA TRP A 91 1.91 -18.51 1.79
C TRP A 91 3.06 -19.29 2.39
N VAL A 92 3.49 -20.33 1.68
CA VAL A 92 4.58 -21.22 2.07
C VAL A 92 5.66 -21.15 0.99
N TRP A 93 6.89 -20.93 1.39
CA TRP A 93 8.06 -21.07 0.53
C TRP A 93 8.71 -22.44 0.78
N GLU A 94 8.76 -23.28 -0.24
CA GLU A 94 9.39 -24.60 -0.18
C GLU A 94 10.89 -24.43 -0.47
N TYR A 95 11.71 -24.37 0.57
CA TYR A 95 13.16 -24.21 0.45
C TYR A 95 13.87 -25.55 0.31
N GLU A 96 14.39 -25.84 -0.88
CA GLU A 96 15.14 -27.08 -1.15
C GLU A 96 16.58 -27.01 -0.61
N THR A 97 16.96 -28.00 0.20
CA THR A 97 18.32 -28.21 0.70
C THR A 97 18.82 -29.61 0.33
N GLU A 98 20.12 -29.88 0.54
CA GLU A 98 20.69 -31.22 0.38
C GLU A 98 20.07 -32.27 1.30
N GLU A 99 19.44 -31.85 2.42
CA GLU A 99 18.80 -32.71 3.40
C GLU A 99 17.29 -32.90 3.16
N GLY A 100 16.72 -32.18 2.19
CA GLY A 100 15.29 -32.21 1.83
C GLY A 100 14.68 -30.84 1.60
N ALA A 101 13.38 -30.81 1.30
CA ALA A 101 12.59 -29.58 1.21
C ALA A 101 12.10 -29.16 2.60
N HIS A 102 12.26 -27.88 2.92
CA HIS A 102 11.78 -27.26 4.15
C HIS A 102 10.71 -26.22 3.85
N ASP A 103 9.56 -26.36 4.49
CA ASP A 103 8.43 -25.44 4.33
C ASP A 103 8.59 -24.25 5.27
N LEU A 104 8.74 -23.06 4.69
CA LEU A 104 8.86 -21.80 5.41
C LEU A 104 7.56 -21.01 5.26
N TYR A 105 6.79 -20.95 6.35
CA TYR A 105 5.50 -20.28 6.42
C TYR A 105 5.67 -18.77 6.57
N MET A 106 4.77 -18.01 5.94
CA MET A 106 4.67 -16.56 6.10
C MET A 106 3.49 -16.23 7.02
N ASP A 107 3.75 -16.16 8.32
CA ASP A 107 2.68 -16.00 9.32
C ASP A 107 2.25 -14.54 9.51
N ILE A 108 0.98 -14.36 9.85
CA ILE A 108 0.42 -13.04 10.14
C ILE A 108 1.11 -12.44 11.37
N GLY A 109 1.51 -11.18 11.25
CA GLY A 109 2.18 -10.41 12.30
C GLY A 109 3.71 -10.51 12.26
N GLU A 110 4.28 -11.39 11.44
CA GLU A 110 5.73 -11.47 11.31
C GLU A 110 6.32 -10.30 10.51
N GLU A 111 7.54 -9.91 10.88
CA GLU A 111 8.26 -8.85 10.19
C GLU A 111 8.84 -9.37 8.87
N ILE A 112 8.48 -8.67 7.79
CA ILE A 112 8.88 -8.98 6.43
C ILE A 112 9.65 -7.81 5.82
N ARG A 113 10.80 -8.09 5.23
CA ARG A 113 11.61 -7.16 4.45
C ARG A 113 11.28 -7.34 2.97
N PHE A 114 10.86 -6.28 2.31
CA PHE A 114 10.48 -6.30 0.90
C PHE A 114 11.06 -5.11 0.15
N ARG A 115 11.22 -5.27 -1.16
CA ARG A 115 11.61 -4.21 -2.08
C ARG A 115 10.37 -3.64 -2.74
N VAL A 116 10.21 -2.32 -2.79
CA VAL A 116 9.15 -1.67 -3.58
C VAL A 116 9.48 -1.82 -5.06
N VAL A 117 8.60 -2.40 -5.86
CA VAL A 117 8.83 -2.64 -7.30
C VAL A 117 7.88 -1.88 -8.20
N ASP A 118 6.71 -1.49 -7.69
CA ASP A 118 5.76 -0.67 -8.42
C ASP A 118 4.90 0.16 -7.48
N GLU A 119 4.30 1.22 -8.01
CA GLU A 119 3.33 2.05 -7.31
C GLU A 119 2.18 2.45 -8.23
N THR A 120 0.98 2.59 -7.67
CA THR A 120 -0.21 2.97 -8.43
C THR A 120 -1.02 4.01 -7.68
N PHE A 121 -1.37 5.09 -8.37
CA PHE A 121 -2.31 6.10 -7.91
C PHE A 121 -3.63 6.00 -8.66
N VAL A 122 -4.73 5.92 -7.92
CA VAL A 122 -6.09 5.94 -8.48
C VAL A 122 -6.75 7.27 -8.13
N ASP A 123 -7.29 7.97 -9.14
CA ASP A 123 -8.07 9.18 -8.89
C ASP A 123 -9.45 8.80 -8.34
N THR A 124 -9.64 9.05 -7.05
CA THR A 124 -10.90 8.78 -6.34
C THR A 124 -11.86 9.98 -6.36
N SER A 125 -11.67 10.94 -7.27
CA SER A 125 -12.60 12.05 -7.43
C SER A 125 -14.02 11.55 -7.78
N PRO A 126 -15.10 12.18 -7.26
CA PRO A 126 -16.45 11.74 -7.57
C PRO A 126 -16.70 11.84 -9.07
N THR A 127 -16.93 10.70 -9.72
CA THR A 127 -17.48 10.68 -11.08
C THR A 127 -18.89 11.31 -10.99
N GLY A 128 -19.17 12.27 -11.88
CA GLY A 128 -20.30 13.22 -11.75
C GLY A 128 -21.68 12.57 -11.54
N PRO A 129 -22.72 13.39 -11.23
CA PRO A 129 -24.04 12.86 -10.91
C PRO A 129 -24.56 12.02 -12.10
N SER A 130 -24.67 10.71 -11.92
CA SER A 130 -25.34 9.85 -12.89
C SER A 130 -26.82 10.21 -12.89
N SER A 131 -27.23 11.09 -13.81
CA SER A 131 -28.63 11.23 -14.19
C SER A 131 -28.98 10.05 -15.09
N ALA A 132 -29.41 8.94 -14.48
CA ALA A 132 -30.09 7.86 -15.17
C ALA A 132 -31.40 7.56 -14.42
N GLU A 133 -32.49 8.13 -14.92
CA GLU A 133 -33.83 7.67 -14.58
C GLU A 133 -33.99 6.20 -15.02
N ALA A 134 -34.36 5.36 -14.06
CA ALA A 134 -35.10 4.09 -14.16
C ALA A 134 -34.81 3.13 -15.34
N SER A 135 -34.16 2.01 -15.01
CA SER A 135 -34.55 0.71 -15.55
C SER A 135 -34.47 -0.35 -14.45
N THR A 136 -35.65 -0.81 -14.01
CA THR A 136 -35.87 -2.00 -13.21
C THR A 136 -35.20 -3.23 -13.81
N SER A 137 -34.19 -3.76 -13.14
CA SER A 137 -33.91 -5.20 -13.08
C SER A 137 -32.80 -5.47 -12.06
N ASN A 138 -33.06 -6.43 -11.18
CA ASN A 138 -32.17 -6.94 -10.14
C ASN A 138 -30.68 -6.95 -10.55
N ALA A 139 -29.86 -6.24 -9.79
CA ALA A 139 -28.43 -6.49 -9.71
C ALA A 139 -28.02 -6.24 -8.26
N ALA A 140 -27.31 -7.21 -7.70
CA ALA A 140 -26.87 -7.23 -6.33
C ALA A 140 -26.20 -5.91 -5.93
N GLU A 141 -26.37 -5.54 -4.66
CA GLU A 141 -25.50 -4.60 -3.97
C GLU A 141 -24.08 -5.18 -3.97
N GLU A 142 -23.37 -5.08 -5.10
CA GLU A 142 -21.93 -5.11 -5.11
C GLU A 142 -21.51 -3.88 -4.33
N VAL A 143 -21.14 -4.12 -3.07
CA VAL A 143 -20.30 -3.23 -2.27
C VAL A 143 -19.19 -2.77 -3.21
N GLN A 144 -19.31 -1.57 -3.78
CA GLN A 144 -18.24 -0.95 -4.53
C GLN A 144 -17.09 -0.82 -3.54
N LYS A 145 -16.16 -1.78 -3.58
CA LYS A 145 -14.86 -1.66 -2.92
C LYS A 145 -14.26 -0.41 -3.54
N LYS A 146 -14.33 0.71 -2.82
CA LYS A 146 -13.60 1.92 -3.18
C LYS A 146 -12.14 1.50 -3.30
N GLU A 147 -11.62 1.54 -4.51
CA GLU A 147 -10.21 1.25 -4.78
C GLU A 147 -9.35 2.19 -3.91
N ALA A 148 -8.27 1.65 -3.37
CA ALA A 148 -7.34 2.44 -2.57
C ALA A 148 -6.70 3.52 -3.46
N PRO A 149 -6.65 4.79 -3.02
CA PRO A 149 -6.13 5.88 -3.85
C PRO A 149 -4.62 5.80 -4.09
N TYR A 150 -3.90 5.04 -3.26
CA TYR A 150 -2.48 4.76 -3.41
C TYR A 150 -2.18 3.34 -2.97
N THR A 151 -1.53 2.56 -3.84
CA THR A 151 -1.16 1.18 -3.57
C THR A 151 0.31 0.97 -3.96
N LEU A 152 1.02 0.20 -3.15
CA LEU A 152 2.40 -0.20 -3.41
C LEU A 152 2.48 -1.69 -3.69
N VAL A 153 3.31 -2.06 -4.66
CA VAL A 153 3.62 -3.45 -4.98
C VAL A 153 5.04 -3.75 -4.50
N GLY A 154 5.17 -4.78 -3.67
CA GLY A 154 6.43 -5.25 -3.14
C GLY A 154 6.93 -6.53 -3.82
N SER A 155 8.22 -6.83 -3.65
CA SER A 155 8.83 -8.10 -4.05
C SER A 155 9.76 -8.62 -2.97
N ILE A 156 9.82 -9.95 -2.84
CA ILE A 156 10.71 -10.65 -1.92
C ILE A 156 11.51 -11.77 -2.59
N SER A 157 11.52 -11.83 -3.93
CA SER A 157 12.15 -12.92 -4.69
C SER A 157 13.68 -12.92 -4.63
N GLU A 158 14.29 -11.84 -4.15
CA GLU A 158 15.75 -11.72 -4.04
C GLU A 158 16.30 -12.27 -2.71
N PRO A 159 17.52 -12.82 -2.70
CA PRO A 159 18.19 -13.24 -1.48
C PRO A 159 18.31 -12.10 -0.47
N GLY A 160 18.02 -12.38 0.81
CA GLY A 160 18.06 -11.40 1.89
C GLY A 160 16.77 -10.59 2.10
N LEU A 161 15.74 -10.84 1.26
CA LEU A 161 14.36 -10.37 1.43
C LEU A 161 13.45 -11.49 1.96
N GLY A 162 12.22 -11.17 2.32
CA GLY A 162 11.30 -12.08 3.01
C GLY A 162 11.34 -11.87 4.51
N LEU A 163 10.93 -12.87 5.29
CA LEU A 163 10.81 -12.73 6.73
C LEU A 163 12.19 -12.51 7.35
N LEU A 164 12.28 -11.63 8.34
CA LEU A 164 13.55 -11.36 9.02
C LEU A 164 14.09 -12.61 9.71
N SER A 165 13.19 -13.46 10.23
CA SER A 165 13.48 -14.72 10.91
C SER A 165 14.25 -15.70 10.03
N TRP A 166 14.06 -15.67 8.71
CA TRP A 166 14.75 -16.55 7.75
C TRP A 166 16.25 -16.25 7.64
N TRP A 167 16.67 -15.03 7.95
CA TRP A 167 18.05 -14.57 7.75
C TRP A 167 18.82 -14.38 9.06
N THR A 168 18.14 -14.35 10.19
CA THR A 168 18.75 -14.29 11.53
C THR A 168 19.20 -15.68 11.99
N ASN A 169 20.30 -16.17 11.40
CA ASN A 169 21.14 -17.22 11.97
C ASN A 169 22.61 -16.84 11.76
N SER A 170 23.13 -16.04 12.69
CA SER A 170 24.56 -15.78 12.89
C SER A 170 24.84 -15.60 14.36
#